data_AF-A0A382Z8E9-F1
#
_entry.id   AF-A0A382Z8E9-F1
#
_cell.length_a   1.000
_cell.length_b   1.000
_cell.length_c   1.000
_cell.angle_alpha   90.00
_cell.angle_beta   90.00
_cell.angle_gamma   90.00
#
_symmetry.space_group_name_H-M   'P 1'
#
loop_
_entity.id
_entity.type
_entity.pdbx_description
1 polymer ?
#
loop_
_entity_poly.entity_id
_entity_poly.type
_entity_poly.pdbx_seq_one_letter_code
_entity_poly.pdbx_strand_id
1 'polypeptide(L)'
;VLFCNRLFVAVRSGRDMLIKNLSFGLNIFGIVLVIFLISSCTVTKQFLNRQGESGHKTTLPVEPAELLEMAYYCDEAYNNTDNKFEFLNDNQFSYQVKQDQGVTILIFRGTSNGNNILTDIDFRPFEDEPLSEKWGTKVFLHRGFRDAAAFLEKDIKTNYKLEKTVYLTGHSLGGA
;
A
#
# COMPACT_ATOMS: atom_id res chain seq x y z
N VAL A 1 -26.68 4.03 65.56
CA VAL A 1 -26.58 4.74 64.25
C VAL A 1 -25.15 4.82 63.70
N LEU A 2 -24.07 4.62 64.49
CA LEU A 2 -22.68 4.75 64.00
C LEU A 2 -22.03 3.49 63.38
N PHE A 3 -22.63 2.30 63.51
CA PHE A 3 -22.02 1.06 63.00
C PHE A 3 -22.43 0.71 61.55
N CYS A 4 -23.51 1.27 61.02
CA CYS A 4 -24.00 0.95 59.66
C CYS A 4 -23.31 1.75 58.54
N ASN A 5 -22.75 2.93 58.84
CA ASN A 5 -22.15 3.81 57.83
C ASN A 5 -20.70 3.44 57.44
N ARG A 6 -19.95 2.71 58.28
CA ARG A 6 -18.57 2.31 57.93
C ARG A 6 -18.49 1.14 56.97
N LEU A 7 -19.46 0.23 56.99
CA LEU A 7 -19.49 -0.94 56.10
C LEU A 7 -19.84 -0.53 54.65
N PHE A 8 -20.72 0.47 54.49
CA PHE A 8 -21.17 0.93 53.17
C PHE A 8 -20.09 1.70 52.39
N VAL A 9 -19.22 2.44 53.08
CA VAL A 9 -18.09 3.17 52.48
C VAL A 9 -16.98 2.21 52.02
N ALA A 10 -16.68 1.16 52.80
CA ALA A 10 -15.69 0.14 52.42
C ALA A 10 -16.12 -0.69 51.20
N VAL A 11 -17.40 -1.06 51.10
CA VAL A 11 -17.95 -1.83 49.96
C VAL A 11 -18.04 -0.98 48.67
N ARG A 12 -18.19 0.34 48.78
CA ARG A 12 -18.15 1.25 47.62
C ARG A 12 -16.71 1.45 47.11
N SER A 13 -15.77 1.68 48.02
CA SER A 13 -14.34 1.81 47.70
C SER A 13 -13.73 0.55 47.07
N GLY A 14 -14.12 -0.65 47.55
CA GLY A 14 -13.67 -1.93 46.96
C GLY A 14 -14.23 -2.19 45.55
N ARG A 15 -15.47 -1.76 45.26
CA ARG A 15 -16.08 -1.88 43.92
C ARG A 15 -15.46 -0.91 42.91
N ASP A 16 -15.16 0.32 43.32
CA ASP A 16 -14.51 1.31 42.45
C ASP A 16 -13.07 0.91 42.11
N MET A 17 -12.37 0.23 43.03
CA MET A 17 -11.04 -0.33 42.81
C MET A 17 -11.06 -1.56 41.89
N LEU A 18 -12.06 -2.44 42.04
CA LEU A 18 -12.29 -3.58 41.14
C LEU A 18 -12.63 -3.14 39.71
N ILE A 19 -13.48 -2.13 39.53
CA ILE A 19 -13.86 -1.61 38.20
C ILE A 19 -12.66 -0.94 37.51
N LYS A 20 -11.82 -0.19 38.24
CA LYS A 20 -10.60 0.40 37.69
C LYS A 20 -9.58 -0.66 37.27
N ASN A 21 -9.37 -1.69 38.08
CA ASN A 21 -8.47 -2.80 37.74
C ASN A 21 -9.00 -3.64 36.56
N LEU A 22 -10.31 -3.80 36.44
CA LEU A 22 -10.96 -4.49 35.31
C LEU A 22 -10.85 -3.66 34.01
N SER A 23 -11.03 -2.34 34.09
CA SER A 23 -10.85 -1.42 32.95
C SER A 23 -9.39 -1.30 32.52
N PHE A 24 -8.45 -1.33 33.46
CA PHE A 24 -7.01 -1.34 33.18
C PHE A 24 -6.58 -2.66 32.53
N GLY A 25 -7.11 -3.79 33.02
CA GLY A 25 -6.90 -5.11 32.43
C GLY A 25 -7.46 -5.26 31.02
N LEU A 26 -8.64 -4.70 30.73
CA LEU A 26 -9.22 -4.67 29.39
C LEU A 26 -8.37 -3.83 28.41
N ASN A 27 -7.83 -2.69 28.87
CA ASN A 27 -6.94 -1.84 28.07
C ASN A 27 -5.61 -2.54 27.78
N ILE A 28 -5.02 -3.23 28.76
CA ILE A 28 -3.80 -4.02 28.54
C ILE A 28 -4.05 -5.14 27.53
N PHE A 29 -5.18 -5.84 27.63
CA PHE A 29 -5.53 -6.90 26.66
C PHE A 29 -5.68 -6.35 25.24
N GLY A 30 -6.32 -5.19 25.09
CA GLY A 30 -6.41 -4.49 23.80
C GLY A 30 -5.04 -4.08 23.24
N ILE A 31 -4.16 -3.53 24.08
CA ILE A 31 -2.79 -3.15 23.69
C ILE A 31 -1.98 -4.38 23.28
N VAL A 32 -2.06 -5.49 24.04
CA VAL A 32 -1.37 -6.75 23.72
C VAL A 32 -1.88 -7.34 22.40
N LEU A 33 -3.18 -7.28 22.13
CA LEU A 33 -3.77 -7.72 20.87
C LEU A 33 -3.23 -6.90 19.68
N VAL A 34 -3.17 -5.56 19.83
CA VAL A 34 -2.59 -4.67 18.83
C VAL A 34 -1.10 -4.96 18.61
N ILE A 35 -0.34 -5.20 19.68
CA ILE A 35 1.08 -5.59 19.61
C ILE A 35 1.25 -6.93 18.86
N PHE A 36 0.37 -7.91 19.09
CA PHE A 36 0.38 -9.17 18.36
C PHE A 36 0.04 -9.00 16.88
N LEU A 37 -0.91 -8.13 16.54
CA LEU A 37 -1.27 -7.82 15.15
C LEU A 37 -0.12 -7.13 14.40
N ILE A 38 0.59 -6.16 15.00
CA ILE A 38 1.76 -5.52 14.38
C ILE A 38 3.00 -6.44 14.35
N SER A 39 3.12 -7.39 15.28
CA SER A 39 4.19 -8.40 15.28
C SER A 39 4.02 -9.47 14.19
N SER A 40 2.80 -9.62 13.67
CA SER A 40 2.45 -10.59 12.62
C SER A 40 3.08 -10.26 11.25
N CYS A 41 3.67 -9.08 11.07
CA CYS A 41 4.47 -8.73 9.89
C CYS A 41 5.84 -9.45 9.83
N THR A 42 6.22 -10.19 10.88
CA THR A 42 7.51 -10.90 10.95
C THR A 42 7.37 -12.41 10.64
N VAL A 43 6.20 -13.01 10.89
CA VAL A 43 6.01 -14.48 10.77
C VAL A 43 5.93 -14.92 9.31
N THR A 44 5.46 -14.06 8.40
CA THR A 44 5.48 -14.31 6.94
C THR A 44 6.89 -14.33 6.34
N LYS A 45 7.89 -13.76 7.02
CA LYS A 45 9.30 -13.77 6.56
C LYS A 45 9.92 -15.18 6.52
N GLN A 46 9.32 -16.15 7.23
CA GLN A 46 9.82 -17.52 7.31
C GLN A 46 9.20 -18.45 6.25
N PHE A 47 8.05 -18.06 5.67
CA PHE A 47 7.34 -18.81 4.64
C PHE A 47 7.58 -18.29 3.21
N LEU A 48 8.13 -17.08 3.08
CA LEU A 48 8.66 -16.60 1.81
C LEU A 48 10.05 -17.20 1.58
N ASN A 49 10.28 -17.76 0.39
CA ASN A 49 11.58 -18.28 -0.03
C ASN A 49 12.66 -17.21 0.25
N ARG A 50 13.71 -17.53 1.02
CA ARG A 50 14.77 -16.58 1.45
C ARG A 50 15.73 -16.17 0.32
N GLN A 51 15.23 -16.05 -0.90
CA GLN A 51 15.99 -15.47 -2.00
C GLN A 51 16.17 -13.94 -1.86
N GLY A 52 15.55 -13.33 -0.83
CA GLY A 52 15.73 -11.92 -0.47
C GLY A 52 16.76 -11.64 0.64
N GLU A 53 17.47 -12.65 1.15
CA GLU A 53 18.59 -12.45 2.10
C GLU A 53 19.87 -11.94 1.37
N SER A 54 19.86 -11.92 0.04
CA SER A 54 20.92 -11.39 -0.80
C SER A 54 20.62 -9.95 -1.22
N GLY A 55 21.19 -8.99 -0.50
CA GLY A 55 21.20 -7.59 -0.93
C GLY A 55 21.80 -6.66 0.11
N HIS A 56 22.82 -5.91 -0.26
CA HIS A 56 23.33 -4.77 0.52
C HIS A 56 23.11 -3.48 -0.26
N LYS A 57 23.24 -2.31 0.37
CA LYS A 57 23.16 -1.01 -0.33
C LYS A 57 24.07 -0.94 -1.57
N THR A 58 25.15 -1.70 -1.56
CA THR A 58 26.16 -1.79 -2.63
C THR A 58 25.77 -2.74 -3.76
N THR A 59 24.69 -3.51 -3.61
CA THR A 59 24.17 -4.42 -4.63
C THR A 59 22.88 -3.88 -5.25
N LEU A 60 22.49 -2.65 -4.93
CA LEU A 60 21.39 -2.00 -5.62
C LEU A 60 21.83 -1.73 -7.07
N PRO A 61 20.98 -2.07 -8.06
CA PRO A 61 21.30 -1.83 -9.46
C PRO A 61 21.21 -0.35 -9.85
N VAL A 62 20.79 0.51 -8.92
CA VAL A 62 20.55 1.96 -9.08
C VAL A 62 21.06 2.69 -7.86
N GLU A 63 21.39 3.98 -8.02
CA GLU A 63 21.84 4.78 -6.89
C GLU A 63 20.66 5.12 -5.95
N PRO A 64 20.87 5.15 -4.63
CA PRO A 64 19.82 5.56 -3.69
C PRO A 64 19.24 6.95 -3.97
N ALA A 65 20.03 7.84 -4.58
CA ALA A 65 19.58 9.18 -4.98
C ALA A 65 18.49 9.11 -6.08
N GLU A 66 18.64 8.20 -7.05
CA GLU A 66 17.65 7.98 -8.12
C GLU A 66 16.34 7.42 -7.54
N LEU A 67 16.44 6.48 -6.59
CA LEU A 67 15.27 5.96 -5.88
C LEU A 67 14.55 7.05 -5.08
N LEU A 68 15.32 7.93 -4.43
CA LEU A 68 14.77 9.05 -3.67
C LEU A 68 14.06 10.05 -4.60
N GLU A 69 14.62 10.34 -5.76
CA GLU A 69 13.97 11.19 -6.77
C GLU A 69 12.65 10.58 -7.25
N MET A 70 12.63 9.30 -7.61
CA MET A 70 11.40 8.62 -8.02
C MET A 70 10.35 8.59 -6.91
N ALA A 71 10.77 8.47 -5.65
CA ALA A 71 9.89 8.53 -4.49
C ALA A 71 9.30 9.94 -4.29
N TYR A 72 10.07 11.00 -4.52
CA TYR A 72 9.56 12.37 -4.49
C TYR A 72 8.51 12.62 -5.56
N TYR A 73 8.67 12.09 -6.77
CA TYR A 73 7.63 12.18 -7.80
C TYR A 73 6.34 11.46 -7.40
N CYS A 74 6.45 10.30 -6.74
CA CYS A 74 5.28 9.60 -6.20
C CYS A 74 4.57 10.40 -5.11
N ASP A 75 5.31 10.99 -4.16
CA ASP A 75 4.73 11.80 -3.09
C ASP A 75 4.08 13.08 -3.62
N GLU A 76 4.76 13.77 -4.55
CA GLU A 76 4.21 14.94 -5.24
C GLU A 76 2.87 14.60 -5.92
N ALA A 77 2.75 13.41 -6.52
CA ALA A 77 1.51 13.00 -7.18
C ALA A 77 0.29 12.90 -6.24
N TYR A 78 0.48 12.70 -4.94
CA TYR A 78 -0.61 12.73 -3.96
C TYR A 78 -0.91 14.14 -3.43
N ASN A 79 0.11 14.98 -3.33
CA ASN A 79 0.03 16.31 -2.72
C ASN A 79 -0.35 17.41 -3.70
N ASN A 80 -0.09 17.20 -4.99
CA ASN A 80 -0.31 18.21 -6.01
C ASN A 80 -1.76 18.15 -6.53
N THR A 81 -2.53 19.20 -6.23
CA THR A 81 -3.92 19.38 -6.71
C THR A 81 -4.00 20.13 -8.03
N ASP A 82 -2.85 20.57 -8.57
CA ASP A 82 -2.78 21.31 -9.83
C ASP A 82 -2.86 20.36 -11.05
N ASN A 83 -4.09 19.91 -11.34
CA ASN A 83 -4.70 19.72 -12.67
C ASN A 83 -3.92 19.06 -13.83
N LYS A 84 -2.84 18.31 -13.60
CA LYS A 84 -2.12 17.55 -14.67
C LYS A 84 -2.21 16.04 -14.52
N PHE A 85 -3.19 15.58 -13.76
CA PHE A 85 -3.52 14.17 -13.68
C PHE A 85 -4.66 13.88 -14.64
N GLU A 86 -4.38 13.05 -15.63
CA GLU A 86 -5.45 12.50 -16.47
C GLU A 86 -6.17 11.44 -15.64
N PHE A 87 -7.37 11.79 -15.18
CA PHE A 87 -8.22 10.89 -14.43
C PHE A 87 -8.98 9.99 -15.38
N LEU A 88 -8.86 8.69 -15.14
CA LEU A 88 -9.47 7.67 -15.96
C LEU A 88 -10.35 6.78 -15.10
N ASN A 89 -11.48 6.37 -15.68
CA ASN A 89 -12.46 5.47 -15.07
C ASN A 89 -13.00 5.99 -13.72
N ASP A 90 -13.76 7.10 -13.73
CA ASP A 90 -14.37 7.70 -12.53
C ASP A 90 -13.39 8.05 -11.39
N ASN A 91 -12.24 8.65 -11.74
CA ASN A 91 -11.16 9.01 -10.80
C ASN A 91 -10.50 7.80 -10.09
N GLN A 92 -10.63 6.59 -10.63
CA GLN A 92 -10.01 5.41 -10.03
C GLN A 92 -8.50 5.40 -10.27
N PHE A 93 -8.06 5.78 -11.47
CA PHE A 93 -6.65 5.79 -11.83
C PHE A 93 -6.26 7.15 -12.38
N SER A 94 -5.02 7.57 -12.08
CA SER A 94 -4.47 8.78 -12.66
C SER A 94 -2.98 8.67 -12.86
N TYR A 95 -2.49 9.33 -13.89
CA TYR A 95 -1.09 9.37 -14.21
C TYR A 95 -0.66 10.77 -14.63
N GLN A 96 0.64 11.02 -14.53
CA GLN A 96 1.28 12.23 -15.01
C GLN A 96 2.47 11.86 -15.88
N VAL A 97 2.66 12.62 -16.96
CA VAL A 97 3.80 12.50 -17.86
C VAL A 97 4.71 13.70 -17.63
N LYS A 98 5.97 13.45 -17.26
CA LYS A 98 7.05 14.46 -17.27
C LYS A 98 8.03 14.09 -18.37
N GLN A 99 8.36 15.03 -19.26
CA GLN A 99 9.37 14.82 -20.29
C GLN A 99 10.44 15.88 -20.16
N ASP A 100 11.68 15.46 -19.94
CA ASP A 100 12.82 16.36 -19.85
C ASP A 100 14.08 15.68 -20.41
N GLN A 101 14.93 16.46 -21.09
CA GLN A 101 16.23 16.02 -21.62
C GLN A 101 16.23 14.68 -22.40
N GLY A 102 15.16 14.36 -23.14
CA GLY A 102 15.07 13.11 -23.90
C GLY A 102 14.74 11.88 -23.05
N VAL A 103 14.20 12.10 -21.86
CA VAL A 103 13.68 11.10 -20.94
C VAL A 103 12.19 11.38 -20.70
N THR A 104 11.38 10.33 -20.69
CA THR A 104 9.99 10.40 -20.23
C THR A 104 9.86 9.69 -18.89
N ILE A 105 9.21 10.33 -17.92
CA ILE A 105 8.88 9.78 -16.60
C ILE A 105 7.37 9.70 -16.51
N LEU A 106 6.86 8.48 -16.40
CA LEU A 106 5.45 8.18 -16.19
C LEU A 106 5.23 7.93 -14.69
N ILE A 107 4.41 8.77 -14.08
CA ILE A 107 4.15 8.76 -12.64
C ILE A 107 2.70 8.30 -12.44
N PHE A 108 2.53 7.11 -11.90
CA PHE A 108 1.23 6.50 -11.65
C PHE A 108 0.80 6.72 -10.21
N ARG A 109 -0.34 7.39 -10.04
CA ARG A 109 -0.92 7.65 -8.73
C ARG A 109 -1.93 6.56 -8.39
N GLY A 110 -1.67 5.85 -7.31
CA GLY A 110 -2.66 4.95 -6.70
C GLY A 110 -3.79 5.75 -6.03
N THR A 111 -4.96 5.15 -5.89
CA THR A 111 -6.14 5.89 -5.43
C THR A 111 -6.10 6.23 -3.94
N SER A 112 -6.65 7.39 -3.57
CA SER A 112 -6.87 7.78 -2.16
C SER A 112 -8.06 7.08 -1.49
N ASN A 113 -8.98 6.51 -2.27
CA ASN A 113 -10.17 5.83 -1.76
C ASN A 113 -9.93 4.31 -1.61
N GLY A 114 -9.11 3.94 -0.63
CA GLY A 114 -8.76 2.55 -0.35
C GLY A 114 -9.95 1.64 0.00
N ASN A 115 -11.07 2.22 0.47
CA ASN A 115 -12.24 1.44 0.91
C ASN A 115 -13.09 0.87 -0.22
N ASN A 116 -13.12 1.50 -1.41
CA ASN A 116 -13.98 1.05 -2.52
C ASN A 116 -13.18 0.27 -3.59
N ILE A 117 -11.91 0.62 -3.79
CA ILE A 117 -11.13 0.01 -4.87
C ILE A 117 -10.62 -1.37 -4.52
N LEU A 118 -10.21 -1.63 -3.27
CA LEU A 118 -9.85 -2.98 -2.84
C LEU A 118 -11.05 -3.94 -2.85
N THR A 119 -12.29 -3.45 -2.91
CA THR A 119 -13.49 -4.30 -3.00
C THR A 119 -14.00 -4.46 -4.43
N ASP A 120 -13.81 -3.46 -5.29
CA ASP A 120 -14.28 -3.46 -6.69
C ASP A 120 -13.24 -3.99 -7.69
N ILE A 121 -11.97 -4.08 -7.28
CA ILE A 121 -10.91 -4.66 -8.09
C ILE A 121 -11.15 -6.16 -8.30
N ASP A 122 -11.14 -6.59 -9.56
CA ASP A 122 -11.28 -8.00 -9.91
C ASP A 122 -10.00 -8.78 -9.58
N PHE A 123 -9.99 -9.44 -8.43
CA PHE A 123 -8.88 -10.29 -7.95
C PHE A 123 -8.76 -11.63 -8.68
N ARG A 124 -9.63 -11.92 -9.65
CA ARG A 124 -9.52 -13.18 -10.38
C ARG A 124 -8.16 -13.25 -11.08
N PRO A 125 -7.43 -14.37 -10.94
CA PRO A 125 -6.22 -14.56 -11.70
C PRO A 125 -6.58 -14.64 -13.19
N PHE A 126 -5.80 -13.95 -14.01
CA PHE A 126 -5.89 -14.01 -15.46
C PHE A 126 -4.62 -14.65 -16.01
N GLU A 127 -4.75 -15.71 -16.79
CA GLU A 127 -3.61 -16.34 -17.47
C GLU A 127 -3.17 -15.46 -18.63
N ASP A 128 -1.93 -14.97 -18.59
CA ASP A 128 -1.34 -14.21 -19.69
C ASP A 128 -0.67 -15.20 -20.65
N GLU A 129 -1.34 -15.52 -21.75
CA GLU A 129 -0.85 -16.50 -22.73
C GLU A 129 0.53 -16.12 -23.31
N PRO A 130 0.80 -14.86 -23.73
CA PRO A 130 2.11 -14.47 -24.24
C PRO A 130 3.25 -14.65 -23.24
N LEU A 131 3.05 -14.24 -21.98
CA LEU A 131 4.05 -14.46 -20.93
C LEU A 131 4.19 -15.94 -20.60
N SER A 132 3.09 -16.69 -20.61
CA SER A 132 3.11 -18.12 -20.33
C SER A 132 3.91 -18.90 -21.36
N GLU A 133 3.73 -18.56 -22.64
CA GLU A 133 4.52 -19.10 -23.74
C GLU A 133 6.00 -18.71 -23.61
N LYS A 134 6.30 -17.43 -23.36
CA LYS A 134 7.66 -16.92 -23.22
C LYS A 134 8.47 -17.63 -22.13
N TRP A 135 7.84 -17.94 -21.00
CA TRP A 135 8.51 -18.55 -19.84
C TRP A 135 8.30 -20.07 -19.76
N GLY A 136 7.54 -20.67 -20.66
CA GLY A 136 7.24 -22.12 -20.66
C GLY A 136 6.48 -22.60 -19.43
N THR A 137 5.79 -21.69 -18.74
CA THR A 137 5.02 -21.97 -17.51
C THR A 137 3.85 -21.02 -17.42
N LYS A 138 2.74 -21.43 -16.80
CA LYS A 138 1.56 -20.58 -16.67
C LYS A 138 1.86 -19.36 -15.81
N VAL A 139 1.70 -18.18 -16.38
CA VAL A 139 1.83 -16.89 -15.70
C VAL A 139 0.44 -16.32 -15.48
N PHE A 140 0.10 -16.11 -14.21
CA PHE A 140 -1.16 -15.50 -13.81
C PHE A 140 -0.91 -14.08 -13.31
N LEU A 141 -1.66 -13.14 -13.86
CA LEU A 141 -1.67 -11.74 -13.45
C LEU A 141 -2.95 -11.43 -12.68
N HIS A 142 -2.87 -10.43 -11.81
CA HIS A 142 -4.04 -9.87 -11.18
C HIS A 142 -4.89 -9.14 -12.23
N ARG A 143 -6.13 -9.60 -12.48
CA ARG A 143 -6.94 -9.07 -13.58
C ARG A 143 -7.20 -7.57 -13.48
N GLY A 144 -7.59 -7.07 -12.31
CA GLY A 144 -7.79 -5.62 -12.11
C GLY A 144 -6.58 -4.76 -12.47
N PHE A 145 -5.38 -5.10 -11.98
CA PHE A 145 -4.15 -4.38 -12.32
C PHE A 145 -3.81 -4.48 -13.81
N ARG A 146 -3.94 -5.68 -14.40
CA ARG A 146 -3.71 -5.88 -15.84
C ARG A 146 -4.63 -5.00 -16.69
N ASP A 147 -5.92 -4.98 -16.37
CA ASP A 147 -6.92 -4.20 -17.11
C ASP A 147 -6.66 -2.70 -16.99
N ALA A 148 -6.33 -2.22 -15.79
CA ALA A 148 -5.94 -0.83 -15.56
C ALA A 148 -4.66 -0.46 -16.34
N ALA A 149 -3.62 -1.30 -16.26
CA ALA A 149 -2.36 -1.09 -16.96
C ALA A 149 -2.53 -1.06 -18.48
N ALA A 150 -3.30 -2.00 -19.05
CA ALA A 150 -3.56 -2.04 -20.49
C ALA A 150 -4.34 -0.80 -20.98
N PHE A 151 -5.27 -0.31 -20.16
CA PHE A 151 -6.01 0.90 -20.47
C PHE A 151 -5.10 2.14 -20.44
N LEU A 152 -4.31 2.30 -19.37
CA LEU A 152 -3.34 3.39 -19.22
C LEU A 152 -2.30 3.38 -20.34
N GLU A 153 -1.75 2.22 -20.67
CA GLU A 153 -0.78 2.07 -21.75
C GLU A 153 -1.34 2.54 -23.09
N LYS A 154 -2.58 2.15 -23.40
CA LYS A 154 -3.26 2.55 -24.63
C LYS A 154 -3.45 4.07 -24.69
N ASP A 155 -3.91 4.66 -23.59
CA ASP A 155 -4.15 6.09 -23.49
C ASP A 155 -2.84 6.89 -23.64
N ILE A 156 -1.79 6.50 -22.90
CA ILE A 156 -0.45 7.10 -22.97
C ILE A 156 0.11 7.03 -24.39
N LYS A 157 0.04 5.87 -25.06
CA LYS A 157 0.53 5.70 -26.44
C LYS A 157 -0.26 6.53 -27.46
N THR A 158 -1.52 6.83 -27.16
CA THR A 158 -2.38 7.63 -28.03
C THR A 158 -2.09 9.12 -27.88
N ASN A 159 -1.91 9.59 -26.64
CA ASN A 159 -1.83 11.01 -26.32
C ASN A 159 -0.39 11.54 -26.28
N TYR A 160 0.61 10.68 -26.06
CA TYR A 160 2.00 11.08 -25.84
C TYR A 160 2.96 10.38 -26.79
N LYS A 161 3.90 11.17 -27.35
CA LYS A 161 5.08 10.64 -28.02
C LYS A 161 6.18 10.45 -26.98
N LEU A 162 6.37 9.21 -26.56
CA LEU A 162 7.38 8.87 -25.55
C LEU A 162 8.80 9.03 -26.12
N GLU A 163 9.71 9.45 -25.25
CA GLU A 163 11.13 9.50 -25.55
C GLU A 163 11.75 8.10 -25.60
N LYS A 164 13.02 8.01 -26.06
CA LYS A 164 13.73 6.73 -26.14
C LYS A 164 13.88 6.06 -24.78
N THR A 165 14.14 6.85 -23.74
CA THR A 165 14.27 6.37 -22.35
C THR A 165 12.99 6.69 -21.60
N VAL A 166 12.38 5.66 -21.00
CA VAL A 166 11.14 5.79 -20.23
C VAL A 166 11.34 5.21 -18.83
N TYR A 167 11.15 6.04 -17.80
CA TYR A 167 11.04 5.60 -16.41
C TYR A 167 9.58 5.49 -16.00
N LEU A 168 9.26 4.44 -15.26
CA LEU A 168 7.95 4.22 -14.67
C LEU A 168 8.11 4.30 -13.16
N THR A 169 7.28 5.08 -12.49
CA THR A 169 7.25 5.15 -11.02
C THR A 169 5.82 5.21 -10.52
N GLY A 170 5.58 4.63 -9.36
CA GLY A 170 4.26 4.61 -8.73
C GLY A 170 4.32 4.07 -7.32
N HIS A 171 3.36 4.47 -6.49
CA HIS A 171 3.26 4.04 -5.10
C HIS A 171 1.93 3.33 -4.82
N SER A 172 1.96 2.34 -3.93
CA SER A 172 0.80 1.52 -3.57
C SER A 172 0.16 0.91 -4.83
N LEU A 173 -1.11 1.18 -5.10
CA LEU A 173 -1.81 0.71 -6.30
C LEU A 173 -1.17 1.20 -7.60
N GLY A 174 -0.57 2.40 -7.63
CA GLY A 174 0.10 2.90 -8.83
C GLY A 174 1.43 2.20 -9.11
N GLY A 175 2.00 1.50 -8.13
CA GLY A 175 3.20 0.69 -8.32
C GLY A 175 2.93 -0.74 -8.82
N ALA A 176 1.66 -1.17 -8.79
CA ALA A 176 1.21 -2.49 -9.22
C ALA A 176 0.76 -2.46 -10.69
#